data_AF-A0A3D0JY32-F1
#
_entry.id   AF-A0A3D0JY32-F1
#
_cell.length_a   1.000
_cell.length_b   1.000
_cell.length_c   1.000
_cell.angle_alpha   90.00
_cell.angle_beta   90.00
_cell.angle_gamma   90.00
#
_symmetry.space_group_name_H-M   'P 1'
#
loop_
_entity.id
_entity.type
_entity.pdbx_description
1 polymer ?
#
loop_
_entity_poly.entity_id
_entity_poly.type
_entity_poly.pdbx_seq_one_letter_code
_entity_poly.pdbx_strand_id
1 'polypeptide(L)'
;MSINFPLLLVIAVAVCGFLALVDLILLAPRRRAAIAAYQGRVDDPDDRVLERLSKEPLLVEYGKSFFPVLAIVLVLRSFLVEPFQIPSGSMKPTLEVGDFILVNKFAYGIRLPVIDEKIIEVDNPQRGDVMVFRYPSDPTINYIKRVVGLPGDQIEYTQGKRLLVNGEPVAEKLIGEEPGSLGGAMLYEERLGQIEHTIRKEMTRMRREPGGQWVVPQGHYFMMGDNR
;
A
#
# COMPACT_ATOMS: atom_id res chain seq x y z
N MET A 1 -17.73 -6.74 9.74
CA MET A 1 -17.10 -7.57 8.71
C MET A 1 -16.37 -6.65 7.74
N SER A 2 -15.05 -6.57 7.82
CA SER A 2 -14.25 -5.85 6.83
C SER A 2 -14.25 -6.66 5.53
N ILE A 3 -14.68 -6.04 4.43
CA ILE A 3 -14.64 -6.67 3.12
C ILE A 3 -13.18 -6.80 2.69
N ASN A 4 -12.71 -8.01 2.41
CA ASN A 4 -11.36 -8.25 1.88
C ASN A 4 -11.31 -7.82 0.40
N PHE A 5 -11.12 -6.52 0.18
CA PHE A 5 -11.09 -5.93 -1.15
C PHE A 5 -10.04 -6.58 -2.07
N PRO A 6 -8.81 -6.88 -1.63
CA PRO A 6 -7.85 -7.63 -2.44
C PRO A 6 -8.39 -8.98 -2.92
N LEU A 7 -9.03 -9.75 -2.05
CA LEU A 7 -9.62 -11.04 -2.41
C LEU A 7 -10.75 -10.88 -3.43
N LEU A 8 -11.63 -9.90 -3.25
CA LEU A 8 -12.70 -9.62 -4.22
C LEU A 8 -12.15 -9.26 -5.61
N LEU A 9 -11.09 -8.44 -5.65
CA LEU A 9 -10.45 -8.07 -6.92
C LEU A 9 -9.82 -9.28 -7.61
N VAL A 10 -9.14 -10.16 -6.86
CA VAL A 10 -8.58 -11.41 -7.40
C VAL A 10 -9.69 -12.31 -7.96
N ILE A 11 -10.78 -12.50 -7.23
CA ILE A 11 -11.93 -13.28 -7.68
C ILE A 11 -12.54 -12.66 -8.95
N ALA A 12 -12.73 -11.34 -8.99
CA ALA A 12 -13.30 -10.65 -10.14
C ALA A 12 -12.41 -10.82 -11.40
N VAL A 13 -11.10 -10.68 -11.27
CA VAL A 13 -10.14 -10.92 -12.36
C VAL A 13 -10.18 -12.38 -12.81
N ALA A 14 -10.22 -13.34 -11.86
CA ALA A 14 -10.27 -14.76 -12.18
C ALA A 14 -11.56 -15.13 -12.95
N VAL A 15 -12.72 -14.62 -12.52
CA VAL A 15 -14.00 -14.86 -13.19
C VAL A 15 -14.01 -14.22 -14.58
N CYS A 16 -13.59 -12.96 -14.70
CA CYS A 16 -13.53 -12.27 -16.00
C CYS A 16 -12.55 -12.95 -16.96
N GLY A 17 -11.38 -13.38 -16.45
CA GLY A 17 -10.39 -14.12 -17.20
C GLY A 17 -10.89 -15.49 -17.64
N PHE A 18 -11.62 -16.19 -16.79
CA PHE A 18 -12.26 -17.46 -17.13
C PHE A 18 -13.31 -17.29 -18.24
N LEU A 19 -14.17 -16.27 -18.15
CA LEU A 19 -15.16 -15.97 -19.18
C LEU A 19 -14.51 -15.61 -20.52
N ALA A 20 -13.45 -14.80 -20.50
CA ALA A 20 -12.66 -14.46 -21.68
C ALA A 20 -11.97 -15.70 -22.28
N LEU A 21 -11.46 -16.60 -21.44
CA LEU A 21 -10.83 -17.85 -21.87
C LEU A 21 -11.84 -18.83 -22.49
N VAL A 22 -13.02 -18.97 -21.90
CA VAL A 22 -14.13 -19.77 -22.45
C VAL A 22 -14.57 -19.23 -23.80
N ASP A 23 -14.65 -17.91 -23.95
CA ASP A 23 -14.94 -17.29 -25.25
C ASP A 23 -13.87 -17.64 -26.27
N LEU A 24 -12.60 -17.43 -25.92
CA LEU A 24 -11.47 -17.63 -26.80
C LEU A 24 -11.37 -19.08 -27.31
N ILE A 25 -11.60 -20.06 -26.42
CA ILE A 25 -11.40 -21.49 -26.73
C ILE A 25 -12.66 -22.13 -27.32
N LEU A 26 -13.86 -21.80 -26.83
CA LEU A 26 -15.08 -22.55 -27.15
C LEU A 26 -16.06 -21.73 -27.98
N LEU A 27 -16.38 -20.50 -27.59
CA LEU A 27 -17.50 -19.77 -28.18
C LEU A 27 -17.10 -19.03 -29.45
N ALA A 28 -15.94 -18.37 -29.48
CA ALA A 28 -15.46 -17.64 -30.65
C ALA A 28 -15.23 -18.56 -31.87
N PRO A 29 -14.61 -19.76 -31.74
CA PRO A 29 -14.50 -20.69 -32.87
C PRO A 29 -15.87 -21.16 -33.37
N ARG A 30 -16.82 -21.44 -32.47
CA ARG A 30 -18.19 -21.84 -32.82
C ARG A 30 -18.93 -20.74 -33.57
N ARG A 31 -18.84 -19.48 -33.12
CA ARG A 31 -19.44 -18.32 -33.81
C ARG A 31 -18.83 -18.15 -35.20
N ARG A 32 -17.50 -18.20 -35.33
CA ARG A 32 -16.79 -18.10 -36.62
C ARG A 32 -17.20 -19.21 -37.59
N ALA A 33 -17.31 -20.45 -37.11
CA ALA A 33 -17.74 -21.58 -37.93
C ALA A 33 -19.21 -21.44 -38.38
N ALA A 34 -20.10 -20.97 -37.51
CA ALA A 34 -21.50 -20.74 -37.84
C ALA A 34 -21.67 -19.63 -38.88
N ILE A 35 -20.91 -18.53 -38.75
CA ILE A 35 -20.87 -17.44 -39.73
C ILE A 35 -20.33 -17.93 -41.08
N ALA A 36 -19.21 -18.66 -41.09
CA ALA A 36 -18.63 -19.21 -42.32
C ALA A 36 -19.57 -20.20 -43.02
N ALA A 37 -20.27 -21.05 -42.26
CA ALA A 37 -21.25 -21.99 -42.79
C ALA A 37 -22.49 -21.29 -43.37
N TYR A 38 -22.91 -20.14 -42.81
CA TYR A 38 -24.00 -19.34 -43.35
C TYR A 38 -23.58 -18.62 -44.64
N GLN A 39 -22.42 -17.96 -44.63
CA GLN A 39 -21.86 -17.27 -45.80
C GLN A 39 -21.59 -18.24 -46.96
N GLY A 40 -21.22 -19.49 -46.68
CA GLY A 40 -21.03 -20.51 -47.73
C GLY A 40 -22.33 -21.07 -48.34
N ARG A 41 -23.51 -20.72 -47.80
CA ARG A 41 -24.83 -21.23 -48.27
C ARG A 41 -25.65 -20.20 -49.03
N VAL A 42 -25.28 -18.92 -48.99
CA VAL A 42 -26.07 -17.81 -49.53
C VAL A 42 -25.16 -16.89 -50.33
N ASP A 43 -25.58 -16.52 -51.54
CA ASP A 43 -24.79 -15.64 -52.42
C ASP A 43 -24.75 -14.19 -51.89
N ASP A 44 -25.82 -13.73 -51.23
CA ASP A 44 -25.93 -12.40 -50.60
C ASP A 44 -26.35 -12.53 -49.12
N PRO A 45 -25.39 -12.49 -48.17
CA PRO A 45 -25.67 -12.70 -46.75
C PRO A 45 -26.44 -11.53 -46.10
N ASP A 46 -27.58 -11.81 -45.47
CA ASP A 46 -28.32 -10.82 -44.65
C ASP A 46 -27.55 -10.42 -43.37
N ASP A 47 -27.27 -9.12 -43.22
CA ASP A 47 -26.60 -8.50 -42.07
C ASP A 47 -27.28 -8.83 -40.72
N ARG A 48 -28.61 -8.93 -40.69
CA ARG A 48 -29.35 -9.22 -39.44
C ARG A 48 -29.08 -10.62 -38.92
N VAL A 49 -28.84 -11.57 -39.83
CA VAL A 49 -28.51 -12.95 -39.48
C VAL A 49 -27.06 -13.04 -38.99
N LEU A 50 -26.15 -12.32 -39.66
CA LEU A 50 -24.75 -12.21 -39.24
C LEU A 50 -24.63 -11.59 -37.84
N GLU A 51 -25.41 -10.55 -37.54
CA GLU A 51 -25.43 -9.92 -36.22
C GLU A 51 -25.92 -10.88 -35.12
N ARG A 52 -26.95 -11.69 -35.40
CA ARG A 52 -27.43 -12.69 -34.44
C ARG A 52 -26.41 -13.80 -34.20
N LEU A 53 -25.67 -14.22 -35.24
CA LEU A 53 -24.65 -15.26 -35.14
C LEU A 53 -23.36 -14.76 -34.46
N SER A 54 -23.05 -13.46 -34.57
CA SER A 54 -21.88 -12.84 -33.95
C SER A 54 -22.13 -12.43 -32.50
N LYS A 55 -23.39 -12.29 -32.08
CA LYS A 55 -23.77 -11.85 -30.72
C LYS A 55 -23.16 -12.74 -29.64
N GLU A 56 -22.41 -12.12 -28.75
CA GLU A 56 -21.83 -12.78 -27.59
C GLU A 56 -22.86 -12.86 -26.45
N PRO A 57 -22.80 -13.89 -25.58
CA PRO A 57 -23.54 -13.86 -24.33
C PRO A 57 -23.10 -12.65 -23.50
N LEU A 58 -24.04 -11.89 -22.94
CA LEU A 58 -23.75 -10.64 -22.22
C LEU A 58 -22.68 -10.81 -21.11
N LEU A 59 -22.73 -11.92 -20.37
CA LEU A 59 -21.73 -12.21 -19.33
C LEU A 59 -20.31 -12.32 -19.89
N VAL A 60 -20.18 -12.93 -21.07
CA VAL A 60 -18.89 -13.11 -21.75
C VAL A 60 -18.38 -11.78 -22.29
N GLU A 61 -19.25 -11.01 -22.93
CA GLU A 61 -18.94 -9.67 -23.45
C GLU A 61 -18.41 -8.75 -22.35
N TYR A 62 -19.14 -8.67 -21.22
CA TYR A 62 -18.71 -7.88 -20.06
C TYR A 62 -17.44 -8.43 -19.44
N GLY A 63 -17.36 -9.74 -19.19
CA GLY A 63 -16.17 -10.37 -18.59
C GLY A 63 -14.89 -10.10 -19.40
N LYS A 64 -14.97 -10.25 -20.72
CA LYS A 64 -13.87 -9.99 -21.66
C LYS A 64 -13.47 -8.51 -21.70
N SER A 65 -14.45 -7.61 -21.66
CA SER A 65 -14.21 -6.17 -21.68
C SER A 65 -13.59 -5.65 -20.38
N PHE A 66 -14.04 -6.16 -19.23
CA PHE A 66 -13.51 -5.75 -17.92
C PHE A 66 -12.20 -6.43 -17.53
N PHE A 67 -11.91 -7.63 -18.06
CA PHE A 67 -10.71 -8.39 -17.72
C PHE A 67 -9.41 -7.57 -17.81
N PRO A 68 -9.04 -6.92 -18.94
CA PRO A 68 -7.77 -6.20 -19.03
C PRO A 68 -7.68 -5.05 -18.02
N VAL A 69 -8.77 -4.33 -17.80
CA VAL A 69 -8.84 -3.22 -16.85
C VAL A 69 -8.63 -3.74 -15.42
N LEU A 70 -9.39 -4.76 -15.02
CA LEU A 70 -9.28 -5.35 -13.68
C LEU A 70 -7.92 -6.01 -13.46
N ALA A 71 -7.35 -6.65 -14.48
CA ALA A 71 -6.02 -7.26 -14.40
C ALA A 71 -4.93 -6.20 -14.20
N ILE A 72 -4.98 -5.08 -14.92
CA ILE A 72 -4.06 -3.95 -14.73
C ILE A 72 -4.21 -3.40 -13.31
N VAL A 73 -5.44 -3.13 -12.86
CA VAL A 73 -5.70 -2.64 -11.49
C VAL A 73 -5.18 -3.62 -10.45
N LEU A 74 -5.34 -4.92 -10.65
CA LEU A 74 -4.81 -5.96 -9.77
C LEU A 74 -3.28 -5.91 -9.73
N VAL A 75 -2.59 -5.84 -10.87
CA VAL A 75 -1.12 -5.79 -10.92
C VAL A 75 -0.60 -4.52 -10.26
N LEU A 76 -1.17 -3.36 -10.60
CA LEU A 76 -0.77 -2.08 -10.02
C LEU A 76 -0.94 -2.08 -8.50
N ARG A 77 -2.11 -2.50 -8.01
CA ARG A 77 -2.42 -2.53 -6.58
C ARG A 77 -1.62 -3.57 -5.80
N SER A 78 -1.35 -4.72 -6.42
CA SER A 78 -0.65 -5.82 -5.76
C SER A 78 0.84 -5.51 -5.61
N PHE A 79 1.44 -4.86 -6.62
CA PHE A 79 2.90 -4.83 -6.73
C PHE A 79 3.52 -3.44 -6.82
N LEU A 80 2.82 -2.44 -7.37
CA LEU A 80 3.42 -1.13 -7.63
C LEU A 80 3.03 -0.13 -6.55
N VAL A 81 1.75 0.23 -6.49
CA VAL A 81 1.28 1.35 -5.66
C VAL A 81 -0.06 1.04 -5.01
N GLU A 82 -0.17 1.31 -3.72
CA GLU A 82 -1.46 1.29 -3.01
C GLU A 82 -1.79 2.65 -2.40
N PRO A 83 -2.99 3.20 -2.66
CA PRO A 83 -3.43 4.43 -2.02
C PRO A 83 -3.87 4.19 -0.57
N PHE A 84 -3.44 5.07 0.33
CA PHE A 84 -3.88 5.10 1.72
C PHE A 84 -4.36 6.49 2.10
N GLN A 85 -5.33 6.55 3.00
CA GLN A 85 -5.72 7.77 3.69
C GLN A 85 -5.17 7.74 5.11
N ILE A 86 -4.57 8.83 5.57
CA ILE A 86 -3.96 8.93 6.91
C ILE A 86 -5.06 9.03 7.98
N PRO A 87 -5.22 8.01 8.86
CA PRO A 87 -6.32 7.98 9.82
C PRO A 87 -5.98 8.67 11.15
N SER A 88 -4.70 8.98 11.41
CA SER A 88 -4.23 9.45 12.72
C SER A 88 -3.12 10.48 12.59
N GLY A 89 -3.04 11.41 13.56
CA GLY A 89 -2.04 12.49 13.59
C GLY A 89 -0.68 12.07 14.18
N SER A 90 -0.35 10.78 14.15
CA SER A 90 0.89 10.28 14.77
C SER A 90 2.16 10.58 13.97
N MET A 91 1.99 10.99 12.71
CA MET A 91 3.04 11.42 11.80
C MET A 91 3.04 12.94 11.60
N LYS A 92 2.30 13.71 12.42
CA LYS A 92 2.37 15.17 12.38
C LYS A 92 3.78 15.65 12.74
N PRO A 93 4.31 16.70 12.08
CA PRO A 93 3.66 17.49 11.04
C PRO A 93 3.93 16.98 9.62
N THR A 94 4.67 15.88 9.45
CA THR A 94 5.01 15.33 8.13
C THR A 94 3.79 14.85 7.35
N LEU A 95 2.83 14.22 8.03
CA LEU A 95 1.57 13.77 7.44
C LEU A 95 0.40 14.22 8.32
N GLU A 96 -0.56 14.87 7.69
CA GLU A 96 -1.78 15.37 8.32
C GLU A 96 -2.93 14.35 8.24
N VAL A 97 -3.88 14.48 9.16
CA VAL A 97 -5.05 13.59 9.16
C VAL A 97 -5.91 13.90 7.95
N GLY A 98 -6.23 12.86 7.18
CA GLY A 98 -7.01 12.98 5.96
C GLY A 98 -6.19 13.07 4.68
N ASP A 99 -4.86 13.22 4.77
CA ASP A 99 -3.97 13.18 3.61
C ASP A 99 -4.12 11.85 2.84
N PHE A 100 -4.02 11.93 1.52
CA PHE A 100 -3.94 10.77 0.64
C PHE A 100 -2.51 10.55 0.20
N ILE A 101 -1.97 9.37 0.49
CA ILE A 101 -0.61 8.98 0.10
C ILE A 101 -0.64 7.79 -0.85
N LEU A 102 0.38 7.71 -1.69
CA LEU A 102 0.65 6.57 -2.55
C LEU A 102 1.87 5.83 -2.01
N VAL A 103 1.67 4.58 -1.60
CA VAL A 103 2.73 3.76 -1.02
C VAL A 103 3.33 2.89 -2.11
N ASN A 104 4.65 3.00 -2.30
CA ASN A 104 5.40 2.12 -3.18
C ASN A 104 5.57 0.75 -2.53
N LYS A 105 4.91 -0.28 -3.08
CA LYS A 105 4.97 -1.65 -2.57
C LYS A 105 6.20 -2.42 -3.02
N PHE A 106 6.83 -1.99 -4.12
CA PHE A 106 7.97 -2.67 -4.71
C PHE A 106 9.28 -2.36 -3.97
N ALA A 107 9.36 -1.23 -3.25
CA ALA A 107 10.59 -0.73 -2.64
C ALA A 107 11.35 -1.77 -1.79
N TYR A 108 10.65 -2.64 -1.07
CA TYR A 108 11.25 -3.62 -0.16
C TYR A 108 10.97 -5.08 -0.54
N GLY A 109 10.43 -5.31 -1.74
CA GLY A 109 10.13 -6.65 -2.23
C GLY A 109 8.72 -6.82 -2.78
N ILE A 110 8.54 -7.89 -3.54
CA ILE A 110 7.25 -8.28 -4.12
C ILE A 110 6.55 -9.20 -3.13
N ARG A 111 5.31 -8.84 -2.75
CA ARG A 111 4.43 -9.66 -1.91
C ARG A 111 3.26 -10.18 -2.72
N LEU A 112 2.84 -11.41 -2.45
CA LEU A 112 1.68 -12.00 -3.11
C LEU A 112 0.38 -11.32 -2.66
N PRO A 113 -0.56 -11.04 -3.59
CA PRO A 113 -1.85 -10.51 -3.21
C PRO A 113 -2.59 -11.49 -2.30
N VAL A 114 -3.41 -10.97 -1.39
CA VAL A 114 -4.22 -11.72 -0.41
C VAL A 114 -3.41 -12.33 0.73
N ILE A 115 -2.39 -13.15 0.44
CA ILE A 115 -1.61 -13.85 1.46
C ILE A 115 -0.46 -13.00 2.05
N ASP A 116 -0.07 -11.93 1.37
CA ASP A 116 0.98 -10.97 1.78
C ASP A 116 2.34 -11.60 2.10
N GLU A 117 2.61 -12.76 1.49
CA GLU A 117 3.88 -13.46 1.60
C GLU A 117 4.90 -12.81 0.66
N LYS A 118 6.08 -12.45 1.18
CA LYS A 118 7.17 -11.86 0.41
C LYS A 118 7.85 -12.95 -0.41
N ILE A 119 7.81 -12.83 -1.73
CA ILE A 119 8.40 -13.80 -2.67
C ILE A 119 9.73 -13.33 -3.25
N ILE A 120 9.94 -12.02 -3.36
CA ILE A 120 11.17 -11.44 -3.88
C ILE A 120 11.63 -10.36 -2.91
N GLU A 121 12.86 -10.47 -2.43
CA GLU A 121 13.51 -9.42 -1.64
C GLU A 121 14.24 -8.46 -2.60
N VAL A 122 13.98 -7.16 -2.45
CA VAL A 122 14.55 -6.11 -3.33
C VAL A 122 15.55 -5.28 -2.53
N ASP A 123 15.10 -4.70 -1.41
CA ASP A 123 15.94 -3.92 -0.51
C ASP A 123 15.40 -4.00 0.92
N ASN A 124 16.20 -3.54 1.87
CA ASN A 124 15.86 -3.47 3.29
C ASN A 124 15.51 -2.04 3.71
N PRO A 125 14.55 -1.86 4.64
CA PRO A 125 14.25 -0.56 5.23
C PRO A 125 15.49 0.14 5.77
N GLN A 126 15.63 1.41 5.40
CA GLN A 126 16.74 2.25 5.82
C GLN A 126 16.28 3.23 6.89
N ARG A 127 17.25 3.71 7.69
CA ARG A 127 16.95 4.69 8.75
C ARG A 127 16.44 5.98 8.12
N GLY A 128 15.31 6.48 8.63
CA GLY A 128 14.63 7.66 8.11
C GLY A 128 13.49 7.36 7.15
N ASP A 129 13.35 6.12 6.65
CA ASP A 129 12.24 5.74 5.78
C ASP A 129 10.90 5.85 6.51
N VAL A 130 9.85 6.30 5.81
CA VAL A 130 8.47 6.26 6.31
C VAL A 130 7.76 5.08 5.67
N MET A 131 7.24 4.18 6.49
CA MET A 131 6.69 2.92 6.02
C MET A 131 5.29 2.66 6.57
N VAL A 132 4.49 1.99 5.75
CA VAL A 132 3.23 1.37 6.16
C VAL A 132 3.49 -0.10 6.49
N PHE A 133 3.09 -0.54 7.68
CA PHE A 133 3.22 -1.92 8.12
C PHE A 133 2.01 -2.35 8.94
N ARG A 134 1.76 -3.65 9.01
CA ARG A 134 0.72 -4.21 9.86
C ARG A 134 1.16 -4.18 11.31
N TYR A 135 0.30 -3.70 12.20
CA TYR A 135 0.61 -3.65 13.62
C TYR A 135 0.84 -5.08 14.15
N PRO A 136 1.99 -5.38 14.77
CA PRO A 136 2.33 -6.77 15.14
C PRO A 136 1.32 -7.45 16.07
N SER A 137 0.70 -6.70 16.98
CA SER A 137 -0.28 -7.25 17.93
C SER A 137 -1.68 -7.40 17.33
N ASP A 138 -2.00 -6.63 16.28
CA ASP A 138 -3.26 -6.74 15.52
C ASP A 138 -3.00 -6.41 14.04
N PRO A 139 -2.72 -7.45 13.22
CA PRO A 139 -2.39 -7.26 11.81
C PRO A 139 -3.53 -6.72 10.94
N THR A 140 -4.73 -6.56 11.49
CA THR A 140 -5.85 -5.92 10.78
C THR A 140 -5.69 -4.41 10.68
N ILE A 141 -4.77 -3.84 11.46
CA ILE A 141 -4.51 -2.40 11.54
C ILE A 141 -3.18 -2.09 10.84
N ASN A 142 -3.21 -1.14 9.91
CA ASN A 142 -1.99 -0.60 9.29
C ASN A 142 -1.50 0.62 10.05
N TYR A 143 -0.21 0.64 10.40
CA TYR A 143 0.48 1.77 10.99
C TYR A 143 1.42 2.41 9.99
N ILE A 144 1.58 3.72 10.12
CA ILE A 144 2.51 4.52 9.34
C ILE A 144 3.44 5.19 10.32
N LYS A 145 4.73 4.86 10.23
CA LYS A 145 5.79 5.32 11.14
C LYS A 145 7.10 5.47 10.39
N ARG A 146 8.05 6.17 11.01
CA ARG A 146 9.41 6.32 10.54
C ARG A 146 10.32 5.24 11.13
N VAL A 147 11.20 4.69 10.31
CA VAL A 147 12.27 3.77 10.73
C VAL A 147 13.31 4.58 11.49
N VAL A 148 13.38 4.36 12.80
CA VAL A 148 14.35 5.01 13.68
C VAL A 148 15.52 4.09 14.02
N GLY A 149 15.29 2.79 14.18
CA GLY A 149 16.33 1.80 14.52
C GLY A 149 16.37 0.63 13.55
N LEU A 150 17.58 0.23 13.17
CA LEU A 150 17.89 -0.91 12.32
C LEU A 150 18.24 -2.14 13.16
N PRO A 151 18.23 -3.36 12.58
CA PRO A 151 18.64 -4.58 13.27
C PRO A 151 19.99 -4.44 13.99
N GLY A 152 20.01 -4.69 15.31
CA GLY A 152 21.19 -4.58 16.16
C GLY A 152 21.42 -3.21 16.81
N ASP A 153 20.67 -2.17 16.43
CA ASP A 153 20.80 -0.87 17.07
C ASP A 153 20.34 -0.87 18.54
N GLN A 154 20.98 -0.05 19.35
CA GLN A 154 20.51 0.33 20.67
C GLN A 154 19.80 1.69 20.58
N ILE A 155 18.50 1.69 20.82
CA ILE A 155 17.66 2.89 20.82
C ILE A 155 17.39 3.29 22.25
N GLU A 156 17.62 4.56 22.57
CA GLU A 156 17.26 5.15 23.85
C GLU A 156 16.39 6.38 23.63
N TYR A 157 15.27 6.45 24.36
CA TYR A 157 14.44 7.64 24.41
C TYR A 157 14.41 8.14 25.85
N THR A 158 15.00 9.31 26.08
CA THR A 158 15.15 9.89 27.41
C THR A 158 13.86 10.53 27.90
N GLN A 159 13.75 10.73 29.22
CA GLN A 159 12.64 11.48 29.83
C GLN A 159 12.56 12.94 29.32
N GLY A 160 13.68 13.49 28.82
CA GLY A 160 13.75 14.82 28.20
C GLY A 160 13.32 14.83 26.73
N LYS A 161 12.65 13.79 26.25
CA LYS A 161 12.23 13.63 24.85
C LYS A 161 13.38 13.68 23.83
N ARG A 162 14.57 13.23 24.24
CA ARG A 162 15.74 13.10 23.35
C ARG A 162 15.91 11.65 22.92
N LEU A 163 16.08 11.46 21.62
CA LEU A 163 16.36 10.18 20.99
C LEU A 163 17.88 10.00 20.85
N LEU A 164 18.38 8.84 21.24
CA LEU A 164 19.75 8.41 21.03
C LEU A 164 19.74 7.10 20.26
N VAL A 165 20.69 6.96 19.35
CA VAL A 165 20.93 5.75 18.55
C VAL A 165 22.37 5.33 18.81
N ASN A 166 22.58 4.12 19.31
CA ASN A 166 23.89 3.57 19.66
C ASN A 166 24.68 4.48 20.62
N GLY A 167 23.99 5.13 21.56
CA GLY A 167 24.57 6.07 22.53
C GLY A 167 24.82 7.48 21.99
N GLU A 168 24.64 7.72 20.70
CA GLU A 168 24.80 9.05 20.10
C GLU A 168 23.45 9.77 20.02
N PRO A 169 23.35 11.02 20.53
CA PRO A 169 22.12 11.80 20.43
C PRO A 169 21.84 12.15 18.96
N VAL A 170 20.61 11.88 18.54
CA VAL A 170 20.14 12.31 17.22
C VAL A 170 20.10 13.83 17.19
N ALA A 171 20.68 14.40 16.12
CA ALA A 171 20.76 15.84 15.95
C ALA A 171 19.36 16.41 15.73
N GLU A 172 18.99 17.38 16.56
CA GLU A 172 17.72 18.09 16.47
C GLU A 172 17.95 19.60 16.66
N LYS A 173 17.22 20.41 15.90
CA LYS A 173 17.24 21.87 15.97
C LYS A 173 15.83 22.38 16.19
N LEU A 174 15.63 23.20 17.22
CA LEU A 174 14.32 23.81 17.46
C LEU A 174 13.98 24.78 16.32
N ILE A 175 12.82 24.57 15.70
CA ILE A 175 12.27 25.45 14.66
C ILE A 175 11.40 26.52 15.32
N GLY A 176 10.56 26.12 16.27
CA GLY A 176 9.66 27.04 16.96
C GLY A 176 8.48 26.32 17.61
N GLU A 177 7.47 27.10 17.96
CA GLU A 177 6.19 26.60 18.49
C GLU A 177 5.25 26.22 17.35
N GLU A 178 4.46 25.16 17.52
CA GLU A 178 3.38 24.82 16.59
C GLU A 178 2.30 25.93 16.63
N PRO A 179 1.92 26.51 15.47
CA PRO A 179 0.91 27.57 15.43
C PRO A 179 -0.41 27.14 16.06
N GLY A 180 -0.94 27.96 16.97
CA GLY A 180 -2.19 27.67 17.67
C GLY A 180 -2.08 26.66 18.81
N SER A 181 -0.88 26.15 19.12
CA SER A 181 -0.67 25.24 20.24
C SER A 181 -0.57 25.93 21.61
N LEU A 182 -0.35 27.25 21.65
CA LEU A 182 -0.22 28.05 22.88
C LEU A 182 0.85 27.51 23.85
N GLY A 183 2.01 27.15 23.30
CA GLY A 183 3.14 26.52 23.98
C GLY A 183 2.96 25.02 24.22
N GLY A 184 1.86 24.43 23.74
CA GLY A 184 1.52 23.03 23.93
C GLY A 184 2.35 22.06 23.09
N ALA A 185 2.93 22.51 21.97
CA ALA A 185 3.78 21.69 21.12
C ALA A 185 4.89 22.50 20.46
N MET A 186 6.07 21.90 20.38
CA MET A 186 7.26 22.48 19.77
C MET A 186 7.66 21.65 18.55
N LEU A 187 8.13 22.33 17.51
CA LEU A 187 8.59 21.73 16.26
C LEU A 187 10.11 21.74 16.22
N TYR A 188 10.69 20.60 15.83
CA TYR A 188 12.13 20.43 15.67
C TYR A 188 12.44 19.86 14.30
N GLU A 189 13.56 20.26 13.72
CA GLU A 189 14.17 19.64 12.57
C GLU A 189 15.12 18.55 13.09
N GLU A 190 14.84 17.29 12.80
CA GLU A 190 15.63 16.13 13.21
C GLU A 190 16.34 15.50 12.02
N ARG A 191 17.62 15.15 12.20
CA ARG A 191 18.42 14.45 11.21
C ARG A 191 18.66 13.00 11.61
N LEU A 192 17.99 12.08 10.92
CA LEU A 192 18.19 10.63 11.05
C LEU A 192 19.04 10.12 9.88
N GLY A 193 20.33 9.95 10.13
CA GLY A 193 21.30 9.57 9.10
C GLY A 193 21.43 10.67 8.03
N GLN A 194 20.94 10.39 6.83
CA GLN A 194 20.95 11.33 5.69
C GLN A 194 19.62 12.08 5.51
N ILE A 195 18.56 11.68 6.23
CA ILE A 195 17.23 12.27 6.09
C ILE A 195 17.01 13.33 7.16
N GLU A 196 16.66 14.54 6.72
CA GLU A 196 16.16 15.62 7.57
C GLU A 196 14.64 15.67 7.49
N HIS A 197 13.97 15.78 8.64
CA HIS A 197 12.52 15.82 8.72
C HIS A 197 12.06 16.59 9.96
N THR A 198 10.80 17.03 9.94
CA THR A 198 10.23 17.76 11.07
C THR A 198 9.56 16.78 12.04
N ILE A 199 9.85 16.93 13.33
CA ILE A 199 9.16 16.24 14.42
C ILE A 199 8.39 17.23 15.27
N ARG A 200 7.28 16.77 15.85
CA ARG A 200 6.46 17.51 16.80
C ARG A 200 6.67 16.91 18.19
N LYS A 201 6.98 17.72 19.19
CA LYS A 201 7.06 17.30 20.59
C LYS A 201 5.98 17.99 21.39
N GLU A 202 5.04 17.22 21.95
CA GLU A 202 4.01 17.75 22.84
C GLU A 202 4.62 18.11 24.21
N MET A 203 4.50 19.35 24.65
CA MET A 203 5.09 19.85 25.89
C MET A 203 4.10 19.81 27.08
N THR A 204 2.81 19.93 26.79
CA THR A 204 1.73 19.98 27.79
C THR A 204 1.45 18.63 28.43
N ARG A 205 1.69 17.52 27.71
CA ARG A 205 1.66 16.19 28.30
C ARG A 205 2.97 15.94 29.03
N MET A 206 3.11 16.50 30.24
CA MET A 206 4.05 16.01 31.25
C MET A 206 3.63 14.63 31.80
N ARG A 207 3.20 13.71 30.93
CA ARG A 207 3.34 12.31 31.28
C ARG A 207 4.84 12.10 31.25
N ARG A 208 5.46 11.91 32.43
CA ARG A 208 6.78 11.29 32.51
C ARG A 208 6.63 9.91 31.88
N GLU A 209 6.65 9.83 30.55
CA GLU A 209 6.82 8.56 29.89
C GLU A 209 8.17 8.07 30.39
N PRO A 210 8.21 6.90 31.04
CA PRO A 210 9.47 6.35 31.49
C PRO A 210 10.35 6.27 30.26
N GLY A 211 11.49 6.98 30.30
CA GLY A 211 12.50 6.83 29.28
C GLY A 211 12.80 5.34 29.13
N GLY A 212 13.03 4.91 27.90
CA GLY A 212 13.18 3.50 27.58
C GLY A 212 14.43 3.27 26.75
N GLN A 213 14.96 2.07 26.89
CA GLN A 213 16.07 1.59 26.10
C GLN A 213 15.69 0.24 25.50
N TRP A 214 15.96 0.08 24.21
CA TRP A 214 15.64 -1.12 23.45
C TRP A 214 16.82 -1.50 22.57
N VAL A 215 17.11 -2.79 22.48
CA VAL A 215 18.01 -3.33 21.46
C VAL A 215 17.14 -3.94 20.37
N VAL A 216 17.31 -3.49 19.14
CA VAL A 216 16.51 -3.95 18.00
C VAL A 216 16.96 -5.37 17.62
N PRO A 217 16.08 -6.38 17.69
CA PRO A 217 16.44 -7.74 17.32
C PRO A 217 16.81 -7.86 15.84
N GLN A 218 17.51 -8.94 15.48
CA GLN A 218 17.76 -9.26 14.08
C GLN A 218 16.44 -9.45 13.32
N GLY A 219 16.38 -8.93 12.08
CA GLY A 219 15.18 -8.94 11.24
C GLY A 219 14.04 -8.03 11.71
N HIS A 220 14.26 -7.19 12.73
CA HIS A 220 13.27 -6.25 13.26
C HIS A 220 13.74 -4.81 13.08
N TYR A 221 12.78 -3.88 13.13
CA TYR A 221 13.03 -2.44 13.01
C TYR A 221 12.32 -1.71 14.15
N PHE A 222 12.96 -0.67 14.68
CA PHE A 222 12.34 0.23 15.64
C PHE A 222 11.66 1.37 14.89
N MET A 223 10.35 1.47 15.05
CA MET A 223 9.51 2.43 14.33
C MET A 223 8.96 3.47 15.29
N MET A 224 9.07 4.76 14.96
CA MET A 224 8.55 5.86 15.77
C MET A 224 7.73 6.83 14.92
N GLY A 225 6.74 7.46 15.54
CA GLY A 225 6.00 8.55 14.90
C GLY A 225 6.78 9.85 14.97
N ASP A 226 6.53 10.74 14.02
CA ASP A 226 7.12 12.09 14.02
C ASP A 226 6.46 12.99 15.08
N ASN A 227 5.25 12.63 15.54
CA ASN A 227 4.58 13.26 16.68
C ASN A 227 4.89 12.49 17.98
N ARG A 228 5.67 13.12 18.88
CA ARG A 228 6.31 12.54 20.08
C ARG A 228 5.93 13.27 21.39
#